data_AF-A0A6N4Q5G4-F1
#
_entry.id   AF-A0A6N4Q5G4-F1
#
_cell.length_a   1.000
_cell.length_b   1.000
_cell.length_c   1.000
_cell.angle_alpha   90.00
_cell.angle_beta   90.00
_cell.angle_gamma   90.00
#
_symmetry.space_group_name_H-M   'P 1'
#
loop_
_entity.id
_entity.type
_entity.pdbx_description
1 polymer ?
#
loop_
_entity_poly.entity_id
_entity_poly.type
_entity_poly.pdbx_seq_one_letter_code
_entity_poly.pdbx_strand_id
1 'polypeptide(L)'
;MKLFFKNVDFDNFWEDSEYANENYVSETLTLDNIEEAELTLGYKLPKSYIHLMKNQNGGIPKNTCFPTQEKNGYADGYIQISGIYGIGKSKNYSLLGELGSRFMIEEWEYPDIGIMICNTPSAGHEMIMLDYSESQNNSEPKVVYIDQEADFRKITLANNFETFIEGLLPEENFDTSEEDLRKDREKILNGDFSSILQKLVNENQDFDFERIIRKLALDKSFVSSTFAFHSDEISHFIYDILFLLYTRKYKVKDIEDFTKIYETVIAFSDGEFSTQGYAPDFIIGWMKEKIQKKEMNKRFLSGYKFNINYQNKLINKIKLI
;
A
#
# COMPACT_ATOMS: atom_id res chain seq x y z
N MET A 1 35.39 4.07 25.96
CA MET A 1 34.68 3.30 24.91
C MET A 1 33.66 4.25 24.31
N LYS A 2 33.67 4.49 22.98
CA LYS A 2 32.68 5.37 22.35
C LYS A 2 31.33 4.65 22.41
N LEU A 3 30.30 5.25 22.99
CA LEU A 3 28.92 4.80 22.79
C LEU A 3 28.54 5.20 21.36
N PHE A 4 28.18 4.21 20.53
CA PHE A 4 27.73 4.42 19.15
C PHE A 4 26.23 4.65 19.05
N PHE A 5 25.45 4.32 20.08
CA PHE A 5 24.01 4.52 20.10
C PHE A 5 23.66 5.04 21.49
N LYS A 6 22.96 6.17 21.54
CA LYS A 6 22.51 6.81 22.76
C LYS A 6 21.09 6.38 23.13
N ASN A 7 20.27 6.11 22.13
CA ASN A 7 18.83 5.89 22.29
C ASN A 7 18.34 4.51 21.84
N VAL A 8 19.25 3.55 21.62
CA VAL A 8 18.89 2.19 21.20
C VAL A 8 18.80 1.27 22.41
N ASP A 9 17.62 0.69 22.64
CA ASP A 9 17.39 -0.40 23.58
C ASP A 9 17.62 -1.74 22.86
N PHE A 10 18.83 -2.29 22.98
CA PHE A 10 19.19 -3.53 22.32
C PHE A 10 18.38 -4.76 22.76
N ASP A 11 17.81 -4.74 23.97
CA ASP A 11 16.97 -5.85 24.45
C ASP A 11 15.61 -5.88 23.73
N ASN A 12 15.22 -4.76 23.11
CA ASN A 12 13.96 -4.60 22.39
C ASN A 12 14.12 -4.16 20.94
N PHE A 13 15.33 -4.11 20.40
CA PHE A 13 15.60 -3.58 19.07
C PHE A 13 15.16 -4.55 17.96
N TRP A 14 15.47 -5.84 18.10
CA TRP A 14 15.18 -6.85 17.08
C TRP A 14 13.79 -7.46 17.24
N GLU A 15 13.16 -7.79 16.13
CA GLU A 15 12.00 -8.66 16.05
C GLU A 15 12.44 -10.12 16.15
N ASP A 16 11.87 -10.85 17.10
CA ASP A 16 12.07 -12.29 17.24
C ASP A 16 10.99 -13.03 16.44
N SER A 17 11.34 -13.42 15.21
CA SER A 17 10.46 -14.19 14.33
C SER A 17 11.22 -15.31 13.63
N GLU A 18 10.52 -16.39 13.29
CA GLU A 18 11.08 -17.52 12.54
C GLU A 18 11.66 -17.03 11.20
N TYR A 19 10.95 -16.14 10.52
CA TYR A 19 11.41 -15.54 9.28
C TYR A 19 12.72 -14.75 9.42
N ALA A 20 12.85 -13.92 10.47
CA ALA A 20 14.09 -13.19 10.74
C ALA A 20 15.26 -14.17 11.02
N ASN A 21 15.03 -15.18 11.85
CA ASN A 21 16.02 -16.19 12.22
C ASN A 21 16.48 -17.02 11.02
N GLU A 22 15.57 -17.39 10.11
CA GLU A 22 15.88 -18.15 8.92
C GLU A 22 16.64 -17.32 7.87
N ASN A 23 16.24 -16.07 7.65
CA ASN A 23 16.67 -15.32 6.47
C ASN A 23 17.74 -14.25 6.74
N TYR A 24 17.86 -13.74 7.98
CA TYR A 24 18.75 -12.61 8.30
C TYR A 24 19.75 -12.89 9.43
N VAL A 25 19.33 -13.58 10.50
CA VAL A 25 20.17 -13.73 11.70
C VAL A 25 21.30 -14.72 11.44
N SER A 26 22.50 -14.21 11.20
CA SER A 26 23.72 -15.01 11.04
C SER A 26 24.29 -15.47 12.39
N GLU A 27 25.25 -16.40 12.31
CA GLU A 27 26.07 -16.80 13.46
C GLU A 27 26.80 -15.60 14.09
N THR A 28 27.26 -15.79 15.34
CA THR A 28 28.01 -14.79 16.11
C THR A 28 29.15 -14.20 15.29
N LEU A 29 29.18 -12.86 15.22
CA LEU A 29 30.17 -12.13 14.46
C LEU A 29 31.60 -12.40 14.92
N THR A 30 32.47 -12.81 14.00
CA THR A 30 33.91 -12.99 14.22
C THR A 30 34.74 -11.90 13.54
N LEU A 31 36.02 -11.78 13.91
CA LEU A 31 36.95 -10.88 13.22
C LEU A 31 37.15 -11.30 11.75
N ASP A 32 37.24 -12.60 11.49
CA ASP A 32 37.41 -13.14 10.13
C ASP A 32 36.23 -12.74 9.22
N ASN A 33 35.00 -12.73 9.73
CA ASN A 33 33.83 -12.27 8.95
C ASN A 33 33.96 -10.79 8.56
N ILE A 34 34.47 -9.95 9.46
CA ILE A 34 34.66 -8.52 9.21
C ILE A 34 35.77 -8.33 8.17
N GLU A 35 36.92 -8.99 8.34
CA GLU A 35 38.05 -8.88 7.42
C GLU A 35 37.69 -9.40 6.01
N GLU A 36 36.98 -10.52 5.92
CA GLU A 36 36.48 -11.08 4.65
C GLU A 36 35.51 -10.11 3.95
N ALA A 37 34.54 -9.55 4.68
CA ALA A 37 33.58 -8.61 4.13
C ALA A 37 34.25 -7.32 3.64
N GLU A 38 35.13 -6.71 4.43
CA GLU A 38 35.86 -5.50 4.04
C GLU A 38 36.78 -5.74 2.83
N LEU A 39 37.45 -6.90 2.78
CA LEU A 39 38.31 -7.27 1.66
C LEU A 39 37.50 -7.50 0.38
N THR A 40 36.39 -8.22 0.47
CA THR A 40 35.56 -8.59 -0.69
C THR A 40 34.81 -7.40 -1.28
N LEU A 41 34.32 -6.51 -0.41
CA LEU A 41 33.55 -5.33 -0.81
C LEU A 41 34.46 -4.13 -1.11
N GLY A 42 35.70 -4.11 -0.62
CA GLY A 42 36.66 -3.02 -0.88
C GLY A 42 36.48 -1.79 0.01
N TYR A 43 35.59 -1.86 1.02
CA TYR A 43 35.24 -0.75 1.91
C TYR A 43 35.43 -1.15 3.37
N LYS A 44 35.80 -0.18 4.22
CA LYS A 44 35.83 -0.37 5.67
C LYS A 44 34.43 -0.22 6.25
N LEU A 45 33.99 -1.19 7.05
CA LEU A 45 32.68 -1.14 7.66
C LEU A 45 32.62 -0.05 8.74
N PRO A 46 31.51 0.70 8.86
CA PRO A 46 31.35 1.66 9.94
C PRO A 46 31.46 0.96 11.30
N LYS A 47 32.18 1.56 12.24
CA LYS A 47 32.34 0.97 13.58
C LYS A 47 31.01 0.80 14.32
N SER A 48 30.04 1.68 14.07
CA SER A 48 28.68 1.56 14.58
C SER A 48 27.92 0.37 13.97
N TYR A 49 28.14 0.08 12.69
CA TYR A 49 27.58 -1.10 12.03
C TYR A 49 28.12 -2.40 12.66
N ILE A 50 29.45 -2.51 12.78
CA ILE A 50 30.08 -3.64 13.48
C ILE A 50 29.56 -3.75 14.92
N HIS A 51 29.36 -2.63 15.62
CA HIS A 51 28.85 -2.64 16.99
C HIS A 51 27.42 -3.20 17.08
N LEU A 52 26.53 -2.80 16.18
CA LEU A 52 25.17 -3.37 16.07
C LEU A 52 25.23 -4.88 15.76
N MET A 53 26.08 -5.27 14.80
CA MET A 53 26.23 -6.68 14.39
C MET A 53 26.82 -7.59 15.47
N LYS A 54 27.52 -7.03 16.46
CA LYS A 54 27.98 -7.77 17.65
C LYS A 54 26.85 -8.06 18.64
N ASN A 55 25.81 -7.23 18.66
CA ASN A 55 24.62 -7.51 19.46
C ASN A 55 23.81 -8.62 18.78
N GLN A 56 23.53 -8.49 17.48
CA GLN A 56 22.96 -9.55 16.64
C GLN A 56 23.42 -9.36 15.20
N ASN A 57 23.96 -10.42 14.58
CA ASN A 57 24.58 -10.34 13.26
C ASN A 57 23.52 -10.43 12.14
N GLY A 58 22.81 -9.33 11.92
CA GLY A 58 21.66 -9.25 11.02
C GLY A 58 20.34 -9.52 11.73
N GLY A 59 19.24 -9.11 11.11
CA GLY A 59 17.90 -9.30 11.65
C GLY A 59 16.91 -8.25 11.15
N ILE A 60 15.68 -8.31 11.66
CA ILE A 60 14.65 -7.31 11.39
C ILE A 60 14.51 -6.45 12.64
N PRO A 61 14.68 -5.12 12.58
CA PRO A 61 14.39 -4.25 13.72
C PRO A 61 12.88 -4.11 13.92
N LYS A 62 12.41 -3.92 15.15
CA LYS A 62 10.98 -3.65 15.42
C LYS A 62 10.50 -2.35 14.76
N ASN A 63 11.38 -1.35 14.69
CA ASN A 63 11.14 -0.11 13.99
C ASN A 63 11.77 -0.21 12.60
N THR A 64 10.96 -0.16 11.55
CA THR A 64 11.39 -0.41 10.17
C THR A 64 11.28 0.81 9.26
N CYS A 65 10.72 1.91 9.74
CA CYS A 65 10.45 3.09 8.91
C CYS A 65 11.44 4.21 9.18
N PHE A 66 11.93 4.88 8.12
CA PHE A 66 12.79 6.05 8.25
C PHE A 66 12.16 7.27 7.56
N PRO A 67 11.93 8.39 8.28
CA PRO A 67 11.30 9.57 7.70
C PRO A 67 12.20 10.26 6.66
N THR A 68 11.61 10.72 5.56
CA THR A 68 12.30 11.52 4.53
C THR A 68 11.40 12.64 4.03
N GLN A 69 11.98 13.77 3.62
CA GLN A 69 11.24 14.87 3.02
C GLN A 69 11.17 14.77 1.49
N GLU A 70 11.94 13.86 0.91
CA GLU A 70 11.98 13.65 -0.54
C GLU A 70 11.00 12.55 -0.97
N LYS A 71 10.23 12.83 -2.03
CA LYS A 71 9.40 11.83 -2.70
C LYS A 71 10.26 10.67 -3.20
N ASN A 72 9.83 9.45 -2.90
CA ASN A 72 10.50 8.19 -3.23
C ASN A 72 9.48 7.17 -3.78
N GLY A 73 9.95 6.00 -4.22
CA GLY A 73 9.12 4.95 -4.81
C GLY A 73 8.22 4.20 -3.82
N TYR A 74 8.49 4.32 -2.52
CA TYR A 74 7.77 3.59 -1.47
C TYR A 74 6.56 4.38 -0.94
N ALA A 75 6.79 5.56 -0.36
CA ALA A 75 5.73 6.37 0.24
C ALA A 75 6.05 7.87 0.29
N ASP A 76 5.01 8.70 0.44
CA ASP A 76 5.19 10.11 0.74
C ASP A 76 5.63 10.27 2.20
N GLY A 77 6.88 10.71 2.41
CA GLY A 77 7.37 11.15 3.73
C GLY A 77 8.21 10.13 4.51
N TYR A 78 8.38 8.90 4.03
CA TYR A 78 9.22 7.87 4.66
C TYR A 78 9.62 6.76 3.68
N ILE A 79 10.58 5.93 4.08
CA ILE A 79 10.91 4.63 3.47
C ILE A 79 10.75 3.52 4.51
N GLN A 80 10.61 2.27 4.06
CA GLN A 80 10.61 1.10 4.93
C GLN A 80 11.75 0.14 4.56
N ILE A 81 12.41 -0.43 5.57
CA ILE A 81 13.34 -1.56 5.40
C ILE A 81 12.67 -2.86 5.80
N SER A 82 13.02 -3.95 5.13
CA SER A 82 12.57 -5.30 5.50
C SER A 82 13.50 -5.99 6.49
N GLY A 83 14.76 -5.57 6.56
CA GLY A 83 15.73 -6.10 7.49
C GLY A 83 17.12 -5.52 7.26
N ILE A 84 17.98 -5.69 8.26
CA ILE A 84 19.38 -5.25 8.24
C ILE A 84 20.24 -6.48 8.00
N TYR A 85 21.13 -6.40 7.01
CA TYR A 85 22.01 -7.48 6.63
C TYR A 85 23.03 -7.77 7.73
N GLY A 86 23.32 -9.05 7.95
CA GLY A 86 24.45 -9.49 8.76
C GLY A 86 25.78 -9.38 8.00
N ILE A 87 26.89 -9.31 8.72
CA ILE A 87 28.24 -9.43 8.16
C ILE A 87 28.58 -10.92 8.00
N GLY A 88 28.84 -11.31 6.77
CA GLY A 88 29.16 -12.69 6.39
C GLY A 88 28.39 -13.11 5.15
N LYS A 89 28.31 -14.42 4.93
CA LYS A 89 27.70 -15.07 3.75
C LYS A 89 26.73 -16.20 4.09
N SER A 90 26.44 -16.43 5.38
CA SER A 90 25.67 -17.59 5.83
C SER A 90 24.17 -17.48 5.58
N LYS A 91 23.69 -16.28 5.27
CA LYS A 91 22.28 -15.98 5.02
C LYS A 91 22.13 -15.31 3.66
N ASN A 92 20.98 -15.51 3.01
CA ASN A 92 20.69 -14.86 1.73
C ASN A 92 20.73 -13.33 1.86
N TYR A 93 20.16 -12.81 2.96
CA TYR A 93 20.19 -11.39 3.32
C TYR A 93 21.36 -11.08 4.27
N SER A 94 22.58 -11.28 3.77
CA SER A 94 23.82 -10.86 4.41
C SER A 94 24.71 -10.13 3.41
N LEU A 95 25.71 -9.38 3.88
CA LEU A 95 26.56 -8.55 3.03
C LEU A 95 27.18 -9.30 1.84
N LEU A 96 27.60 -10.55 2.08
CA LEU A 96 28.19 -11.46 1.10
C LEU A 96 27.27 -12.65 0.77
N GLY A 97 25.98 -12.55 1.11
CA GLY A 97 24.98 -13.57 0.79
C GLY A 97 24.59 -13.57 -0.69
N GLU A 98 23.73 -14.52 -1.07
CA GLU A 98 23.24 -14.67 -2.45
C GLU A 98 22.56 -13.41 -2.99
N LEU A 99 21.89 -12.64 -2.12
CA LEU A 99 21.23 -11.38 -2.46
C LEU A 99 21.98 -10.16 -1.87
N GLY A 100 23.28 -10.32 -1.60
CA GLY A 100 24.14 -9.30 -1.02
C GLY A 100 24.61 -8.24 -2.02
N SER A 101 25.59 -7.43 -1.61
CA SER A 101 26.01 -6.25 -2.40
C SER A 101 26.50 -6.60 -3.80
N ARG A 102 27.28 -7.69 -3.95
CA ARG A 102 27.83 -8.09 -5.26
C ARG A 102 26.73 -8.52 -6.23
N PHE A 103 25.74 -9.28 -5.77
CA PHE A 103 24.59 -9.65 -6.60
C PHE A 103 23.82 -8.41 -7.08
N MET A 104 23.54 -7.45 -6.19
CA MET A 104 22.81 -6.25 -6.58
C MET A 104 23.59 -5.38 -7.58
N ILE A 105 24.92 -5.33 -7.48
CA ILE A 105 25.77 -4.58 -8.42
C ILE A 105 25.90 -5.31 -9.76
N GLU A 106 26.19 -6.62 -9.75
CA GLU A 106 26.55 -7.39 -10.93
C GLU A 106 25.32 -7.82 -11.75
N GLU A 107 24.24 -8.21 -11.08
CA GLU A 107 23.04 -8.75 -11.73
C GLU A 107 21.91 -7.72 -11.84
N TRP A 108 21.84 -6.76 -10.91
CA TRP A 108 20.82 -5.70 -10.90
C TRP A 108 21.36 -4.31 -11.27
N GLU A 109 22.64 -4.23 -11.65
CA GLU A 109 23.30 -3.03 -12.16
C GLU A 109 23.32 -1.83 -11.19
N TYR A 110 23.13 -2.07 -9.88
CA TYR A 110 23.26 -1.00 -8.89
C TYR A 110 24.67 -0.38 -8.92
N PRO A 111 24.78 0.93 -8.63
CA PRO A 111 26.07 1.61 -8.67
C PRO A 111 27.07 1.03 -7.68
N ASP A 112 28.28 0.71 -8.16
CA ASP A 112 29.41 0.26 -7.32
C ASP A 112 30.06 1.43 -6.58
N ILE A 113 29.33 2.00 -5.63
CA ILE A 113 29.75 3.15 -4.81
C ILE A 113 29.79 2.83 -3.30
N GLY A 114 29.48 1.58 -2.92
CA GLY A 114 29.36 1.23 -1.53
C GLY A 114 28.77 -0.15 -1.23
N ILE A 115 28.14 -0.27 -0.06
CA ILE A 115 27.70 -1.54 0.51
C ILE A 115 26.19 -1.52 0.74
N MET A 116 25.47 -2.50 0.18
CA MET A 116 24.05 -2.72 0.48
C MET A 116 23.91 -3.28 1.89
N ILE A 117 23.08 -2.63 2.71
CA ILE A 117 22.92 -2.97 4.13
C ILE A 117 21.48 -3.33 4.52
N CYS A 118 20.48 -2.94 3.73
CA CYS A 118 19.09 -3.34 3.93
C CYS A 118 18.41 -3.52 2.57
N ASN A 119 17.52 -4.51 2.48
CA ASN A 119 16.47 -4.56 1.45
C ASN A 119 15.23 -3.81 1.93
N THR A 120 14.37 -3.45 0.97
CA THR A 120 13.02 -2.91 1.23
C THR A 120 11.95 -3.93 0.80
N PRO A 121 10.66 -3.67 1.10
CA PRO A 121 9.55 -4.52 0.66
C PRO A 121 9.41 -4.67 -0.87
N SER A 122 10.12 -3.87 -1.66
CA SER A 122 10.10 -3.93 -3.13
C SER A 122 10.86 -5.11 -3.72
N ALA A 123 11.40 -6.01 -2.90
CA ALA A 123 12.12 -7.22 -3.37
C ALA A 123 13.34 -6.92 -4.27
N GLY A 124 14.07 -5.83 -3.99
CA GLY A 124 15.35 -5.49 -4.63
C GLY A 124 15.30 -4.33 -5.62
N HIS A 125 14.10 -3.89 -6.01
CA HIS A 125 13.92 -2.69 -6.85
C HIS A 125 14.33 -1.39 -6.13
N GLU A 126 14.37 -1.42 -4.80
CA GLU A 126 14.90 -0.35 -3.97
C GLU A 126 15.81 -0.93 -2.89
N MET A 127 16.91 -0.24 -2.60
CA MET A 127 17.92 -0.72 -1.66
C MET A 127 18.43 0.41 -0.75
N ILE A 128 18.82 0.04 0.48
CA ILE A 128 19.55 0.93 1.38
C ILE A 128 21.04 0.60 1.35
N MET A 129 21.85 1.61 1.05
CA MET A 129 23.29 1.50 0.84
C MET A 129 24.07 2.43 1.77
N LEU A 130 25.23 1.97 2.21
CA LEU A 130 26.32 2.81 2.71
C LEU A 130 27.09 3.39 1.53
N ASP A 131 26.91 4.68 1.23
CA ASP A 131 27.54 5.38 0.11
C ASP A 131 28.90 5.98 0.52
N TYR A 132 29.97 5.52 -0.11
CA TYR A 132 31.35 5.95 0.14
C TYR A 132 31.86 6.98 -0.87
N SER A 133 31.05 7.41 -1.85
CA SER A 133 31.49 8.31 -2.94
C SER A 133 32.09 9.63 -2.46
N GLU A 134 31.64 10.14 -1.30
CA GLU A 134 32.15 11.37 -0.68
C GLU A 134 33.01 11.12 0.58
N SER A 135 33.31 9.86 0.91
CA SER A 135 33.99 9.52 2.17
C SER A 135 35.49 9.78 2.11
N GLN A 136 36.01 10.58 3.05
CA GLN A 136 37.47 10.71 3.21
C GLN A 136 38.01 9.42 3.83
N ASN A 137 38.95 8.76 3.15
CA ASN A 137 39.60 7.52 3.60
C ASN A 137 38.64 6.34 3.88
N ASN A 138 37.47 6.30 3.24
CA ASN A 138 36.48 5.21 3.36
C ASN A 138 36.01 4.92 4.81
N SER A 139 36.03 5.87 5.75
CA SER A 139 35.79 5.55 7.17
C SER A 139 34.38 5.84 7.70
N GLU A 140 33.67 6.80 7.12
CA GLU A 140 32.28 7.12 7.49
C GLU A 140 31.46 7.41 6.22
N PRO A 141 30.69 6.43 5.72
CA PRO A 141 29.77 6.61 4.60
C PRO A 141 28.44 7.24 5.05
N LYS A 142 27.74 7.87 4.10
CA LYS A 142 26.34 8.25 4.30
C LYS A 142 25.46 7.01 4.11
N VAL A 143 24.24 7.05 4.67
CA VAL A 143 23.20 6.06 4.36
C VAL A 143 22.29 6.65 3.30
N VAL A 144 22.08 5.94 2.20
CA VAL A 144 21.27 6.37 1.08
C VAL A 144 20.23 5.31 0.71
N TYR A 145 19.08 5.77 0.23
CA TYR A 145 18.10 4.96 -0.50
C TYR A 145 18.36 5.12 -1.99
N ILE A 146 18.29 4.03 -2.75
CA ILE A 146 18.44 4.02 -4.20
C ILE A 146 17.25 3.28 -4.80
N ASP A 147 16.60 3.92 -5.77
CA ASP A 147 15.48 3.37 -6.54
C ASP A 147 15.96 3.02 -7.95
N GLN A 148 16.00 1.73 -8.27
CA GLN A 148 16.46 1.22 -9.55
C GLN A 148 15.51 1.57 -10.70
N GLU A 149 14.20 1.61 -10.44
CA GLU A 149 13.19 1.92 -11.47
C GLU A 149 13.16 3.41 -11.82
N ALA A 150 13.67 4.26 -10.92
CA ALA A 150 13.84 5.70 -11.13
C ALA A 150 15.25 6.10 -11.58
N ASP A 151 15.89 5.31 -12.46
CA ASP A 151 17.22 5.57 -13.03
C ASP A 151 18.30 5.70 -11.93
N PHE A 152 18.25 4.79 -10.95
CA PHE A 152 19.10 4.76 -9.76
C PHE A 152 19.07 6.07 -8.95
N ARG A 153 17.89 6.71 -8.88
CA ARG A 153 17.72 7.94 -8.09
C ARG A 153 18.14 7.69 -6.64
N LYS A 154 19.05 8.52 -6.17
CA LYS A 154 19.65 8.45 -4.84
C LYS A 154 19.09 9.52 -3.91
N ILE A 155 18.67 9.11 -2.71
CA ILE A 155 18.20 10.01 -1.63
C ILE A 155 19.08 9.78 -0.41
N THR A 156 19.63 10.85 0.16
CA THR A 156 20.41 10.74 1.41
C THR A 156 19.47 10.64 2.60
N LEU A 157 19.54 9.52 3.33
CA LEU A 157 18.73 9.30 4.52
C LEU A 157 19.42 9.81 5.78
N ALA A 158 20.72 9.52 5.93
CA ALA A 158 21.48 9.92 7.11
C ALA A 158 22.95 10.16 6.79
N ASN A 159 23.59 11.03 7.58
CA ASN A 159 25.01 11.34 7.42
C ASN A 159 25.95 10.21 7.87
N ASN A 160 25.43 9.24 8.63
CA ASN A 160 26.15 8.05 9.08
C ASN A 160 25.16 6.97 9.52
N PHE A 161 25.66 5.75 9.70
CA PHE A 161 24.85 4.60 10.10
C PHE A 161 24.20 4.74 11.49
N GLU A 162 24.86 5.42 12.44
CA GLU A 162 24.32 5.65 13.79
C GLU A 162 23.02 6.47 13.72
N THR A 163 23.05 7.59 12.99
CA THR A 163 21.88 8.44 12.79
C THR A 163 20.75 7.72 12.05
N PHE A 164 21.07 6.84 11.10
CA PHE A 164 20.06 6.03 10.42
C PHE A 164 19.31 5.11 11.38
N ILE A 165 20.05 4.32 12.17
CA ILE A 165 19.46 3.36 13.13
C ILE A 165 18.69 4.07 14.23
N GLU A 166 19.21 5.17 14.78
CA GLU A 166 18.49 5.95 15.80
C GLU A 166 17.25 6.69 15.25
N GLY A 167 17.17 6.88 13.94
CA GLY A 167 16.04 7.52 13.26
C GLY A 167 14.93 6.55 12.84
N LEU A 168 15.09 5.25 13.05
CA LEU A 168 14.06 4.27 12.74
C LEU A 168 12.87 4.41 13.69
N LEU A 169 11.69 4.55 13.09
CA LEU A 169 10.40 4.70 13.76
C LEU A 169 9.51 3.48 13.51
N PRO A 170 8.56 3.21 14.42
CA PRO A 170 7.53 2.22 14.18
C PRO A 170 6.67 2.56 12.96
N GLU A 171 6.16 1.54 12.28
CA GLU A 171 5.28 1.72 11.11
C GLU A 171 3.98 2.43 11.49
N GLU A 172 3.45 2.21 12.71
CA GLU A 172 2.24 2.86 13.18
C GLU A 172 2.30 4.40 13.22
N ASN A 173 3.50 4.99 13.23
CA ASN A 173 3.66 6.45 13.13
C ASN A 173 3.28 6.99 11.75
N PHE A 174 3.20 6.12 10.74
CA PHE A 174 2.86 6.44 9.36
C PHE A 174 1.52 5.83 8.91
N ASP A 175 0.81 5.16 9.82
CA ASP A 175 -0.52 4.62 9.54
C ASP A 175 -1.54 5.77 9.38
N THR A 176 -2.00 5.99 8.14
CA THR A 176 -3.01 7.01 7.81
C THR A 176 -4.43 6.45 7.76
N SER A 177 -4.65 5.19 8.09
CA SER A 177 -5.93 4.50 7.91
C SER A 177 -7.10 5.25 8.58
N GLU A 178 -6.96 5.68 9.83
CA GLU A 178 -8.01 6.44 10.54
C GLU A 178 -8.33 7.79 9.86
N GLU A 179 -7.31 8.48 9.36
CA GLU A 179 -7.49 9.76 8.67
C GLU A 179 -8.13 9.56 7.28
N ASP A 180 -7.76 8.49 6.57
CA ASP A 180 -8.36 8.14 5.28
C ASP A 180 -9.81 7.69 5.45
N LEU A 181 -10.12 6.91 6.49
CA LEU A 181 -11.49 6.58 6.88
C LEU A 181 -12.31 7.83 7.22
N ARG A 182 -11.71 8.80 7.92
CA ARG A 182 -12.36 10.09 8.24
C ARG A 182 -12.68 10.85 6.96
N LYS A 183 -11.73 10.97 6.03
CA LYS A 183 -11.92 11.63 4.73
C LYS A 183 -13.00 10.95 3.90
N ASP A 184 -12.98 9.63 3.81
CA ASP A 184 -13.97 8.87 3.07
C ASP A 184 -15.37 9.04 3.67
N ARG A 185 -15.48 9.03 5.00
CA ARG A 185 -16.75 9.34 5.69
C ARG A 185 -17.23 10.77 5.41
N GLU A 186 -16.33 11.75 5.37
CA GLU A 186 -16.68 13.13 5.01
C GLU A 186 -17.16 13.25 3.56
N LYS A 187 -16.50 12.57 2.61
CA LYS A 187 -16.96 12.50 1.21
C LYS A 187 -18.34 11.85 1.10
N ILE A 188 -18.58 10.76 1.82
CA ILE A 188 -19.88 10.08 1.80
C ILE A 188 -20.99 10.96 2.37
N LEU A 189 -20.72 11.70 3.45
CA LEU A 189 -21.70 12.56 4.11
C LEU A 189 -22.01 13.83 3.32
N ASN A 190 -20.97 14.51 2.84
CA ASN A 190 -21.07 15.89 2.36
C ASN A 190 -20.67 16.06 0.90
N GLY A 191 -19.99 15.08 0.30
CA GLY A 191 -19.50 15.18 -1.06
C GLY A 191 -20.66 15.23 -2.06
N ASP A 192 -20.53 16.12 -3.05
CA ASP A 192 -21.50 16.28 -4.11
C ASP A 192 -21.66 14.97 -4.90
N PHE A 193 -22.90 14.61 -5.22
CA PHE A 193 -23.16 13.55 -6.18
C PHE A 193 -22.72 13.99 -7.58
N SER A 194 -22.36 13.02 -8.42
CA SER A 194 -22.11 13.26 -9.84
C SER A 194 -23.29 13.96 -10.50
N SER A 195 -23.05 14.75 -11.55
CA SER A 195 -24.10 15.50 -12.25
C SER A 195 -25.24 14.58 -12.70
N ILE A 196 -24.90 13.35 -13.11
CA ILE A 196 -25.88 12.33 -13.51
C ILE A 196 -26.63 11.77 -12.30
N LEU A 197 -25.96 11.44 -11.19
CA LEU A 197 -26.62 10.89 -10.01
C LEU A 197 -27.53 11.93 -9.36
N GLN A 198 -27.07 13.18 -9.22
CA GLN A 198 -27.89 14.27 -8.69
C GLN A 198 -29.13 14.49 -9.53
N LYS A 199 -29.00 14.47 -10.87
CA LYS A 199 -30.14 14.56 -11.79
C LYS A 199 -31.13 13.41 -11.58
N LEU A 200 -30.62 12.18 -11.45
CA LEU A 200 -31.46 11.01 -11.22
C LEU A 200 -32.21 11.09 -9.88
N VAL A 201 -31.55 11.50 -8.80
CA VAL A 201 -32.19 11.67 -7.49
C VAL A 201 -33.26 12.77 -7.55
N ASN A 202 -32.94 13.94 -8.12
CA ASN A 202 -33.87 15.07 -8.21
C ASN A 202 -35.15 14.75 -8.99
N GLU A 203 -35.06 13.88 -9.98
CA GLU A 203 -36.20 13.45 -10.81
C GLU A 203 -37.04 12.34 -10.17
N ASN A 204 -36.61 11.76 -9.04
CA ASN A 204 -37.24 10.62 -8.37
C ASN A 204 -37.58 10.94 -6.91
N GLN A 205 -38.55 11.83 -6.69
CA GLN A 205 -38.92 12.33 -5.37
C GLN A 205 -39.89 11.43 -4.57
N ASP A 206 -40.15 10.21 -5.04
CA ASP A 206 -40.95 9.23 -4.29
C ASP A 206 -40.25 8.76 -3.00
N PHE A 207 -38.92 8.90 -2.92
CA PHE A 207 -38.12 8.70 -1.72
C PHE A 207 -36.97 9.69 -1.67
N ASP A 208 -36.41 9.87 -0.48
CA ASP A 208 -35.15 10.60 -0.28
C ASP A 208 -33.96 9.68 -0.64
N PHE A 209 -33.78 9.45 -1.95
CA PHE A 209 -32.75 8.54 -2.46
C PHE A 209 -31.34 8.99 -2.11
N GLU A 210 -31.11 10.29 -1.97
CA GLU A 210 -29.83 10.81 -1.54
C GLU A 210 -29.51 10.36 -0.11
N ARG A 211 -30.42 10.62 0.85
CA ARG A 211 -30.25 10.13 2.22
C ARG A 211 -30.09 8.62 2.28
N ILE A 212 -30.85 7.88 1.47
CA ILE A 212 -30.79 6.42 1.42
C ILE A 212 -29.42 5.92 0.93
N ILE A 213 -28.93 6.44 -0.21
CA ILE A 213 -27.64 6.03 -0.79
C ILE A 213 -26.52 6.36 0.19
N ARG A 214 -26.49 7.57 0.76
CA ARG A 214 -25.49 7.97 1.76
C ARG A 214 -25.55 7.10 3.01
N LYS A 215 -26.75 6.79 3.52
CA LYS A 215 -26.91 5.91 4.70
C LYS A 215 -26.40 4.49 4.44
N LEU A 216 -26.62 3.93 3.25
CA LEU A 216 -26.09 2.62 2.87
C LEU A 216 -24.56 2.64 2.69
N ALA A 217 -24.02 3.72 2.11
CA ALA A 217 -22.58 3.89 1.94
C ALA A 217 -21.83 4.08 3.28
N LEU A 218 -22.51 4.54 4.33
CA LEU A 218 -21.98 4.64 5.70
C LEU A 218 -22.04 3.34 6.50
N ASP A 219 -22.47 2.23 5.91
CA ASP A 219 -22.47 0.95 6.62
C ASP A 219 -21.04 0.57 7.03
N LYS A 220 -20.91 -0.07 8.20
CA LYS A 220 -19.62 -0.44 8.80
C LYS A 220 -18.78 -1.32 7.87
N SER A 221 -19.40 -2.08 6.96
CA SER A 221 -18.68 -2.87 5.97
C SER A 221 -17.82 -2.04 5.00
N PHE A 222 -18.10 -0.74 4.86
CA PHE A 222 -17.35 0.18 3.99
C PHE A 222 -16.51 1.19 4.76
N VAL A 223 -16.74 1.31 6.07
CA VAL A 223 -16.08 2.32 6.95
C VAL A 223 -14.93 1.70 7.75
N SER A 224 -14.66 0.39 7.60
CA SER A 224 -13.44 -0.25 8.11
C SER A 224 -12.38 -0.48 7.03
N SER A 225 -12.63 0.01 5.81
CA SER A 225 -11.76 -0.09 4.64
C SER A 225 -11.91 1.16 3.78
N THR A 226 -11.15 1.26 2.68
CA THR A 226 -11.35 2.28 1.66
C THR A 226 -12.80 2.28 1.13
N PHE A 227 -13.37 3.45 0.84
CA PHE A 227 -14.71 3.60 0.28
C PHE A 227 -14.83 2.95 -1.11
N ALA A 228 -15.33 1.73 -1.15
CA ALA A 228 -15.55 0.94 -2.36
C ALA A 228 -16.81 0.09 -2.27
N PHE A 229 -17.44 -0.21 -3.40
CA PHE A 229 -18.54 -1.18 -3.49
C PHE A 229 -18.04 -2.51 -4.06
N HIS A 230 -18.50 -3.61 -3.46
CA HIS A 230 -18.06 -4.98 -3.73
C HIS A 230 -19.26 -5.87 -4.14
N SER A 231 -19.19 -7.17 -3.82
CA SER A 231 -20.24 -8.17 -4.08
C SER A 231 -21.08 -8.53 -2.85
N ASP A 232 -21.01 -7.72 -1.79
CA ASP A 232 -21.80 -7.91 -0.57
C ASP A 232 -23.25 -7.43 -0.74
N GLU A 233 -24.11 -7.77 0.23
CA GLU A 233 -25.55 -7.46 0.15
C GLU A 233 -25.84 -5.95 0.06
N ILE A 234 -25.04 -5.12 0.73
CA ILE A 234 -25.27 -3.68 0.79
C ILE A 234 -24.81 -3.05 -0.52
N SER A 235 -23.65 -3.44 -1.04
CA SER A 235 -23.19 -3.05 -2.38
C SER A 235 -24.21 -3.41 -3.46
N HIS A 236 -24.71 -4.65 -3.45
CA HIS A 236 -25.75 -5.09 -4.37
C HIS A 236 -27.04 -4.25 -4.26
N PHE A 237 -27.40 -3.84 -3.04
CA PHE A 237 -28.56 -2.98 -2.85
C PHE A 237 -28.34 -1.55 -3.38
N ILE A 238 -27.14 -1.00 -3.23
CA ILE A 238 -26.77 0.27 -3.86
C ILE A 238 -26.85 0.12 -5.39
N TYR A 239 -26.29 -0.93 -5.99
CA TYR A 239 -26.42 -1.20 -7.43
C TYR A 239 -27.88 -1.31 -7.87
N ASP A 240 -28.73 -1.96 -7.07
CA ASP A 240 -30.17 -2.06 -7.33
C ASP A 240 -30.83 -0.68 -7.38
N ILE A 241 -30.50 0.22 -6.44
CA ILE A 241 -31.02 1.59 -6.41
C ILE A 241 -30.52 2.38 -7.62
N LEU A 242 -29.21 2.36 -7.89
CA LEU A 242 -28.61 3.08 -9.02
C LEU A 242 -29.21 2.63 -10.36
N PHE A 243 -29.36 1.32 -10.55
CA PHE A 243 -29.99 0.76 -11.74
C PHE A 243 -31.48 1.12 -11.86
N LEU A 244 -32.23 1.06 -10.75
CA LEU A 244 -33.64 1.46 -10.72
C LEU A 244 -33.77 2.93 -11.14
N LEU A 245 -33.02 3.83 -10.52
CA LEU A 245 -33.03 5.26 -10.81
C LEU A 245 -32.67 5.53 -12.27
N TYR A 246 -31.54 4.98 -12.74
CA TYR A 246 -31.08 5.19 -14.11
C TYR A 246 -32.11 4.69 -15.12
N THR A 247 -32.62 3.48 -14.94
CA THR A 247 -33.52 2.88 -15.92
C THR A 247 -34.89 3.53 -15.93
N ARG A 248 -35.35 4.25 -14.90
CA ARG A 248 -36.62 5.00 -14.98
C ARG A 248 -36.67 5.97 -16.16
N LYS A 249 -35.51 6.50 -16.57
CA LYS A 249 -35.39 7.45 -17.69
C LYS A 249 -34.64 6.93 -18.90
N TYR A 250 -33.56 6.19 -18.66
CA TYR A 250 -32.62 5.79 -19.70
C TYR A 250 -32.68 4.29 -19.99
N LYS A 251 -32.13 3.91 -21.15
CA LYS A 251 -32.05 2.52 -21.59
C LYS A 251 -30.69 1.94 -21.22
N VAL A 252 -30.69 0.71 -20.71
CA VAL A 252 -29.48 -0.13 -20.57
C VAL A 252 -29.55 -1.23 -21.62
N LYS A 253 -28.59 -1.26 -22.55
CA LYS A 253 -28.57 -2.17 -23.71
C LYS A 253 -28.10 -3.57 -23.35
N ASP A 254 -27.06 -3.65 -22.53
CA ASP A 254 -26.39 -4.87 -22.10
C ASP A 254 -25.60 -4.62 -20.81
N ILE A 255 -24.88 -5.64 -20.35
CA ILE A 255 -24.13 -5.58 -19.09
C ILE A 255 -22.98 -4.56 -19.20
N GLU A 256 -22.27 -4.55 -20.34
CA GLU A 256 -21.15 -3.64 -20.56
C GLU A 256 -21.61 -2.17 -20.58
N ASP A 257 -22.78 -1.90 -21.17
CA ASP A 257 -23.41 -0.58 -21.15
C ASP A 257 -23.64 -0.09 -19.71
N PHE A 258 -24.14 -0.94 -18.81
CA PHE A 258 -24.34 -0.55 -17.41
C PHE A 258 -23.03 -0.37 -16.65
N THR A 259 -22.01 -1.18 -16.93
CA THR A 259 -20.68 -1.02 -16.36
C THR A 259 -20.09 0.37 -16.69
N LYS A 260 -20.21 0.82 -17.94
CA LYS A 260 -19.81 2.19 -18.36
C LYS A 260 -20.66 3.29 -17.73
N ILE A 261 -21.95 3.04 -17.53
CA ILE A 261 -22.81 3.97 -16.80
C ILE A 261 -22.34 4.10 -15.35
N TYR A 262 -22.05 2.98 -14.68
CA TYR A 262 -21.57 2.98 -13.30
C TYR A 262 -20.28 3.78 -13.12
N GLU A 263 -19.35 3.73 -14.09
CA GLU A 263 -18.16 4.59 -14.11
C GLU A 263 -18.53 6.07 -14.00
N THR A 264 -19.47 6.53 -14.82
CA THR A 264 -19.87 7.95 -14.81
C THR A 264 -20.70 8.35 -13.58
N VAL A 265 -21.41 7.40 -12.98
CA VAL A 265 -22.33 7.69 -11.86
C VAL A 265 -21.59 7.69 -10.52
N ILE A 266 -20.63 6.76 -10.33
CA ILE A 266 -19.92 6.54 -9.06
C ILE A 266 -18.40 6.48 -9.25
N ALA A 267 -17.88 5.55 -10.06
CA ALA A 267 -16.46 5.16 -9.93
C ALA A 267 -15.46 6.22 -10.39
N PHE A 268 -15.73 6.88 -11.52
CA PHE A 268 -14.91 7.95 -12.10
C PHE A 268 -15.79 9.17 -12.39
N SER A 269 -16.61 9.50 -11.40
CA SER A 269 -17.65 10.52 -11.54
C SER A 269 -17.09 11.93 -11.46
N ASP A 270 -17.87 12.92 -11.89
CA ASP A 270 -17.55 14.35 -11.76
C ASP A 270 -17.91 14.95 -10.39
N GLY A 271 -18.41 14.15 -9.45
CA GLY A 271 -18.72 14.54 -8.08
C GLY A 271 -17.76 13.94 -7.04
N GLU A 272 -17.80 14.48 -5.82
CA GLU A 272 -16.95 14.06 -4.70
C GLU A 272 -17.41 12.74 -4.05
N PHE A 273 -18.70 12.40 -4.15
CA PHE A 273 -19.22 11.07 -3.80
C PHE A 273 -18.78 10.06 -4.86
N SER A 274 -17.54 9.57 -4.75
CA SER A 274 -16.94 8.66 -5.72
C SER A 274 -16.03 7.64 -5.05
N THR A 275 -16.05 6.40 -5.57
CA THR A 275 -15.13 5.34 -5.16
C THR A 275 -13.75 5.45 -5.83
N GLN A 276 -13.57 6.39 -6.77
CA GLN A 276 -12.32 6.66 -7.52
C GLN A 276 -11.73 5.44 -8.27
N GLY A 277 -12.51 4.36 -8.39
CA GLY A 277 -12.11 3.08 -8.94
C GLY A 277 -13.13 2.00 -8.62
N TYR A 278 -13.05 0.88 -9.33
CA TYR A 278 -13.89 -0.30 -9.10
C TYR A 278 -13.34 -1.52 -9.85
N ALA A 279 -13.75 -2.72 -9.44
CA ALA A 279 -13.57 -3.94 -10.23
C ALA A 279 -14.85 -4.20 -11.06
N PRO A 280 -14.78 -4.23 -12.41
CA PRO A 280 -15.94 -4.47 -13.26
C PRO A 280 -16.70 -5.76 -12.96
N ASP A 281 -16.00 -6.78 -12.48
CA ASP A 281 -16.57 -8.09 -12.14
C ASP A 281 -17.65 -8.03 -11.05
N PHE A 282 -17.61 -7.06 -10.13
CA PHE A 282 -18.67 -6.91 -9.12
C PHE A 282 -20.01 -6.51 -9.76
N ILE A 283 -19.99 -5.54 -10.67
CA ILE A 283 -21.20 -5.09 -11.40
C ILE A 283 -21.67 -6.18 -12.38
N ILE A 284 -20.74 -6.80 -13.10
CA ILE A 284 -21.03 -7.89 -14.05
C ILE A 284 -21.66 -9.08 -13.31
N GLY A 285 -21.08 -9.48 -12.18
CA GLY A 285 -21.54 -10.57 -11.32
C GLY A 285 -22.95 -10.30 -10.79
N TRP A 286 -23.15 -9.12 -10.19
CA TRP A 286 -24.46 -8.67 -9.72
C TRP A 286 -25.52 -8.72 -10.83
N MET A 287 -25.23 -8.16 -12.01
CA MET A 287 -26.22 -8.10 -13.10
C MET A 287 -26.53 -9.50 -13.66
N LYS A 288 -25.52 -10.37 -13.80
CA LYS A 288 -25.71 -11.78 -14.18
C LYS A 288 -26.58 -12.53 -13.17
N GLU A 289 -26.35 -12.32 -11.87
CA GLU A 289 -27.14 -12.92 -10.80
C GLU A 289 -28.62 -12.50 -10.90
N LYS A 290 -28.90 -11.20 -11.11
CA LYS A 290 -30.27 -10.70 -11.31
C LYS A 290 -30.97 -11.32 -12.52
N ILE A 291 -30.24 -11.50 -13.63
CA ILE A 291 -30.75 -12.13 -14.84
C ILE A 291 -31.04 -13.62 -14.58
N GLN A 292 -30.11 -14.34 -13.95
CA GLN A 292 -30.26 -15.77 -13.64
C GLN A 292 -31.45 -16.03 -12.70
N LYS A 293 -31.65 -15.16 -11.69
CA LYS A 293 -32.79 -15.21 -10.77
C LYS A 293 -34.10 -14.72 -11.40
N LYS A 294 -34.07 -14.32 -12.68
CA LYS A 294 -35.19 -13.72 -13.44
C LYS A 294 -35.71 -12.42 -12.84
N GLU A 295 -34.96 -11.80 -11.91
CA GLU A 295 -35.25 -10.52 -11.26
C GLU A 295 -35.11 -9.35 -12.24
N MET A 296 -34.26 -9.51 -13.26
CA MET A 296 -34.04 -8.55 -14.34
C MET A 296 -34.23 -9.23 -15.71
N ASN A 297 -34.88 -8.54 -16.66
CA ASN A 297 -35.14 -9.06 -17.99
C ASN A 297 -34.88 -8.00 -19.06
N LYS A 298 -34.37 -8.42 -20.23
CA LYS A 298 -34.19 -7.54 -21.40
C LYS A 298 -35.49 -7.45 -22.20
N ARG A 299 -36.00 -6.23 -22.39
CA ARG A 299 -37.12 -5.96 -23.29
C ARG A 299 -36.61 -5.34 -24.59
N PHE A 300 -37.21 -5.72 -25.71
CA PHE A 300 -36.75 -5.35 -27.06
C PHE A 300 -36.53 -3.84 -27.24
N LEU A 301 -37.51 -3.02 -26.87
CA LEU A 301 -37.43 -1.56 -27.03
C LEU A 301 -36.77 -0.86 -25.83
N SER A 302 -37.07 -1.28 -24.61
CA SER A 302 -36.69 -0.55 -23.39
C SER A 302 -35.40 -1.03 -22.71
N GLY A 303 -34.70 -2.03 -23.27
CA GLY A 303 -33.47 -2.57 -22.67
C GLY A 303 -33.72 -3.40 -21.40
N TYR A 304 -32.70 -3.55 -20.57
CA TYR A 304 -32.79 -4.24 -19.29
C TYR A 304 -33.63 -3.44 -18.29
N LYS A 305 -34.52 -4.15 -17.58
CA LYS A 305 -35.36 -3.63 -16.50
C LYS A 305 -35.52 -4.69 -15.42
N PHE A 306 -35.72 -4.26 -14.17
CA PHE A 306 -36.25 -5.15 -13.16
C PHE A 306 -37.65 -5.62 -13.54
N ASN A 307 -37.97 -6.86 -13.19
CA ASN A 307 -39.34 -7.34 -13.25
C ASN A 307 -40.19 -6.68 -12.16
N ILE A 308 -41.51 -6.70 -12.31
CA ILE A 308 -42.43 -6.00 -11.41
C ILE A 308 -42.37 -6.53 -9.96
N ASN A 309 -42.19 -7.84 -9.77
CA ASN A 309 -42.13 -8.46 -8.45
C ASN A 309 -40.87 -8.03 -7.71
N TYR A 310 -39.73 -8.03 -8.39
CA TYR A 310 -38.46 -7.60 -7.83
C TYR A 310 -38.44 -6.10 -7.56
N GLN A 311 -38.98 -5.29 -8.48
CA GLN A 311 -39.14 -3.85 -8.26
C GLN A 311 -39.99 -3.57 -7.02
N ASN A 312 -41.11 -4.28 -6.82
CA ASN A 312 -41.92 -4.12 -5.60
C ASN A 312 -41.15 -4.53 -4.33
N LYS A 313 -40.37 -5.62 -4.39
CA LYS A 313 -39.50 -6.04 -3.28
C LYS A 313 -38.46 -4.96 -2.94
N LEU A 314 -37.81 -4.39 -3.97
CA LEU A 314 -36.82 -3.34 -3.82
C LEU A 314 -37.42 -2.08 -3.18
N ILE A 315 -38.59 -1.64 -3.66
CA ILE A 315 -39.32 -0.50 -3.08
C ILE A 315 -39.69 -0.76 -1.61
N ASN A 316 -40.09 -1.98 -1.26
CA ASN A 316 -40.36 -2.33 0.14
C ASN A 316 -39.08 -2.30 0.99
N LYS A 317 -37.92 -2.73 0.45
CA LYS A 317 -36.63 -2.63 1.15
C LYS A 317 -36.23 -1.15 1.36
N ILE A 318 -36.43 -0.30 0.36
CA ILE A 318 -36.16 1.15 0.42
C ILE A 318 -36.98 1.84 1.53
N LYS A 319 -38.26 1.47 1.70
CA LYS A 319 -39.14 2.03 2.74
C LYS A 319 -38.67 1.78 4.18
N LEU A 320 -37.77 0.82 4.39
CA LEU A 320 -37.27 0.46 5.71
C LEU A 320 -36.01 1.24 6.14
N ILE A 321 -35.48 2.13 5.28
CA ILE A 321 -34.26 2.92 5.52
C ILE A 321 -34.56 4.31 6.05
#